data_AF-A0A658NRA6-F1
#
_entry.id   AF-A0A658NRA6-F1
#
_cell.length_a   1.000
_cell.length_b   1.000
_cell.length_c   1.000
_cell.angle_alpha   90.00
_cell.angle_beta   90.00
_cell.angle_gamma   90.00
#
_symmetry.space_group_name_H-M   'P 1'
#
loop_
_entity.id
_entity.type
_entity.pdbx_description
1 polymer ?
#
loop_
_entity_poly.entity_id
_entity_poly.type
_entity_poly.pdbx_seq_one_letter_code
_entity_poly.pdbx_strand_id
1 'polypeptide(L)'
;AQLQSDIETVARNVSPGFVRTSRSTAELARDVADAVQAARGLPGQVATLMLPADVSWGEGGVPEPARVPVVPAPADDATVQSLAR
;
A
#
# COMPACT_ATOMS: atom_id res chain seq x y z
N ALA A 1 -27.78 -5.08 7.20
CA ALA A 1 -27.94 -4.25 5.99
C ALA A 1 -26.85 -4.62 4.99
N GLN A 2 -27.11 -4.61 3.67
CA GLN A 2 -26.09 -4.88 2.64
C GLN A 2 -24.87 -3.93 2.73
N LEU A 3 -25.03 -2.78 3.40
CA LEU A 3 -23.98 -1.79 3.68
C LEU A 3 -23.16 -2.06 4.95
N GLN A 4 -23.26 -3.25 5.53
CA GLN A 4 -22.47 -3.68 6.70
C GLN A 4 -21.62 -4.91 6.34
N SER A 5 -21.14 -4.97 5.10
CA SER A 5 -20.11 -5.95 4.76
C SER A 5 -18.88 -5.60 5.58
N ASP A 6 -18.35 -6.56 6.34
CA ASP A 6 -17.10 -6.40 7.08
C ASP A 6 -15.93 -6.44 6.09
N ILE A 7 -15.83 -5.35 5.33
CA ILE A 7 -14.82 -5.15 4.29
C ILE A 7 -13.42 -5.14 4.90
N GLU A 8 -13.28 -4.80 6.18
CA GLU A 8 -12.00 -4.89 6.87
C GLU A 8 -11.56 -6.34 7.03
N THR A 9 -12.45 -7.23 7.47
CA THR A 9 -12.13 -8.66 7.59
C THR A 9 -11.80 -9.27 6.23
N VAL A 10 -12.54 -8.93 5.18
CA VAL A 10 -12.21 -9.36 3.80
C VAL A 10 -10.83 -8.82 3.38
N ALA A 11 -10.57 -7.54 3.60
CA ALA A 11 -9.30 -6.90 3.28
C ALA A 11 -8.12 -7.53 4.02
N ARG A 12 -8.27 -7.89 5.29
CA ARG A 12 -7.20 -8.54 6.08
C ARG A 12 -6.81 -9.90 5.52
N ASN A 13 -7.77 -10.66 4.99
CA ASN A 13 -7.49 -11.97 4.38
C ASN A 13 -6.68 -11.86 3.08
N VAL A 14 -6.90 -10.80 2.29
CA VAL A 14 -6.21 -10.60 1.00
C VAL A 14 -4.95 -9.73 1.12
N SER A 15 -4.86 -8.92 2.16
CA SER A 15 -3.76 -7.96 2.39
C SER A 15 -3.26 -8.04 3.85
N PRO A 16 -2.77 -9.21 4.30
CA PRO A 16 -2.42 -9.41 5.71
C PRO A 16 -1.34 -8.46 6.23
N GLY A 17 -0.49 -7.95 5.34
CA GLY A 17 0.57 -6.99 5.68
C GLY A 17 0.14 -5.52 5.68
N PHE A 18 -0.98 -5.15 5.05
CA PHE A 18 -1.44 -3.75 5.02
C PHE A 18 -2.94 -3.65 4.75
N VAL A 19 -3.68 -3.20 5.75
CA VAL A 19 -5.07 -2.76 5.64
C VAL A 19 -5.23 -1.47 6.41
N ARG A 20 -5.80 -0.44 5.78
CA ARG A 20 -6.08 0.84 6.42
C ARG A 20 -7.41 1.40 5.92
N THR A 21 -8.09 2.14 6.78
CA THR A 21 -9.22 3.00 6.42
C THR A 21 -8.80 4.45 6.68
N SER A 22 -8.86 5.30 5.65
CA SER A 22 -8.55 6.73 5.83
C SER A 22 -9.61 7.39 6.71
N ARG A 23 -9.16 8.26 7.62
CA ARG A 23 -10.01 8.89 8.63
C ARG A 23 -10.35 10.34 8.34
N SER A 24 -9.58 11.00 7.47
CA SER A 24 -9.76 12.40 7.14
C SER A 24 -9.19 12.72 5.76
N THR A 25 -9.75 13.73 5.08
CA THR A 25 -9.26 14.17 3.77
C THR A 25 -7.83 14.72 3.86
N ALA A 26 -7.48 15.37 4.97
CA ALA A 26 -6.15 15.91 5.20
C ALA A 26 -5.05 14.83 5.26
N GLU A 27 -5.39 13.62 5.73
CA GLU A 27 -4.45 12.50 5.84
C GLU A 27 -4.45 11.58 4.61
N LEU A 28 -5.45 11.69 3.74
CA LEU A 28 -5.68 10.78 2.64
C LEU A 28 -4.45 10.60 1.74
N ALA A 29 -3.79 11.69 1.36
CA ALA A 29 -2.62 11.61 0.48
C ALA A 29 -1.44 10.85 1.13
N ARG A 30 -1.29 10.98 2.46
CA ARG A 30 -0.28 10.24 3.22
C ARG A 30 -0.64 8.76 3.29
N ASP A 31 -1.89 8.44 3.56
CA ASP A 31 -2.37 7.06 3.59
C ASP A 31 -2.16 6.36 2.24
N VAL A 32 -2.41 7.06 1.13
CA VAL A 32 -2.11 6.57 -0.22
C VAL A 32 -0.62 6.35 -0.41
N ALA A 33 0.23 7.31 -0.01
CA ALA A 33 1.67 7.19 -0.14
C ALA A 33 2.21 5.99 0.65
N ASP A 34 1.70 5.75 1.86
CA ASP A 34 2.06 4.62 2.70
C ASP A 34 1.57 3.29 2.10
N ALA A 35 0.34 3.24 1.55
CA ALA A 35 -0.21 2.06 0.90
C ALA A 35 0.61 1.66 -0.34
N VAL A 36 0.99 2.65 -1.16
CA VAL A 36 1.86 2.42 -2.33
C VAL A 36 3.25 1.96 -1.89
N GLN A 37 3.80 2.53 -0.83
CA GLN A 37 5.08 2.08 -0.29
C GLN A 37 5.02 0.64 0.22
N ALA A 38 3.96 0.27 0.94
CA ALA A 38 3.74 -1.09 1.42
C ALA A 38 3.62 -2.07 0.24
N ALA A 39 2.85 -1.72 -0.81
CA ALA A 39 2.70 -2.57 -1.99
C ALA A 39 4.01 -2.75 -2.78
N ARG A 40 4.85 -1.71 -2.82
CA ARG A 40 6.13 -1.70 -3.53
C ARG A 40 7.33 -2.15 -2.69
N GLY A 41 7.11 -2.43 -1.40
CA GLY A 41 8.12 -2.92 -0.47
C GLY A 41 8.52 -4.37 -0.78
N LEU A 42 9.57 -4.84 -0.12
CA LEU A 42 10.01 -6.24 -0.20
C LEU A 42 9.72 -6.97 1.12
N PRO A 43 9.18 -8.21 1.09
CA PRO A 43 8.60 -8.86 -0.08
C PRO A 43 7.36 -8.10 -0.59
N GLY A 44 7.12 -8.11 -1.90
CA GLY A 44 5.95 -7.45 -2.49
C GLY A 44 4.65 -8.00 -1.91
N GLN A 45 3.66 -7.14 -1.69
CA GLN A 45 2.37 -7.51 -1.10
C GLN A 45 1.21 -6.73 -1.71
N VAL A 46 0.00 -7.24 -1.55
CA VAL A 46 -1.23 -6.45 -1.77
C VAL A 46 -1.43 -5.54 -0.56
N ALA A 47 -1.66 -4.26 -0.80
CA ALA A 47 -2.00 -3.28 0.22
C ALA A 47 -3.41 -2.74 -0.05
N THR A 48 -4.31 -2.85 0.93
CA THR A 48 -5.68 -2.36 0.80
C THR A 48 -5.87 -1.06 1.59
N LEU A 49 -6.27 0.00 0.89
CA LEU A 49 -6.74 1.26 1.49
C LEU A 49 -8.24 1.42 1.23
N MET A 50 -9.03 1.48 2.29
CA MET A 50 -10.45 1.81 2.24
C MET A 50 -10.64 3.32 2.35
N LEU A 51 -11.40 3.87 1.41
CA LEU A 51 -11.69 5.29 1.34
C LEU A 51 -13.19 5.54 1.57
N PRO A 52 -13.58 6.02 2.76
CA PRO A 52 -14.94 6.47 3.02
C PRO A 52 -15.36 7.60 2.07
N ALA A 53 -16.64 7.65 1.71
CA ALA A 53 -17.14 8.63 0.75
C ALA A 53 -16.99 10.07 1.25
N ASP A 54 -17.26 10.34 2.52
CA ASP A 54 -17.07 11.63 3.18
C ASP A 54 -15.61 12.11 3.13
N VAL A 55 -14.65 11.17 3.23
CA VAL A 55 -13.23 11.47 3.08
C VAL A 55 -12.85 11.74 1.62
N SER A 56 -13.42 10.98 0.67
CA SER A 56 -13.13 11.09 -0.77
C SER A 56 -13.55 12.42 -1.39
N TRP A 57 -14.60 13.05 -0.87
CA TRP A 57 -15.19 14.28 -1.40
C TRP A 57 -15.07 15.46 -0.44
N GLY A 58 -14.35 15.28 0.68
CA GLY A 58 -14.07 16.34 1.63
C GLY A 58 -13.06 17.36 1.09
N GLU A 59 -13.05 18.53 1.71
CA GLU A 59 -12.10 19.60 1.41
C GLU A 59 -10.79 19.43 2.18
N GLY A 60 -9.76 20.20 1.81
CA GLY A 60 -8.50 20.24 2.55
C GLY A 60 -7.52 19.11 2.24
N GLY A 61 -7.72 18.41 1.11
CA GLY A 61 -6.75 17.47 0.57
C GLY A 61 -5.50 18.20 0.10
N VAL A 62 -4.32 17.73 0.54
CA VAL A 62 -3.02 18.29 0.15
C VAL A 62 -2.18 17.17 -0.48
N PRO A 63 -1.51 17.40 -1.62
CA PRO A 63 -0.62 16.40 -2.21
C PRO A 63 0.51 16.01 -1.27
N GLU A 64 0.80 14.71 -1.21
CA GLU A 64 1.95 14.16 -0.48
C GLU A 64 2.98 13.61 -1.47
N PRO A 65 4.29 13.87 -1.26
CA PRO A 65 5.33 13.31 -2.10
C PRO A 65 5.31 11.77 -2.12
N ALA A 66 5.51 11.20 -3.30
CA ALA A 66 5.67 9.77 -3.45
C ALA A 66 6.87 9.27 -2.63
N ARG A 67 6.72 8.11 -2.00
CA ARG A 67 7.81 7.44 -1.28
C ARG A 67 8.80 6.87 -2.29
N VAL A 68 10.09 7.01 -2.03
CA VAL A 68 11.14 6.45 -2.89
C VAL A 68 11.11 4.92 -2.75
N PRO A 69 10.98 4.15 -3.85
CA PRO A 69 10.99 2.70 -3.78
C PRO A 69 12.35 2.17 -3.32
N VAL A 70 12.37 1.16 -2.46
CA VAL A 70 13.60 0.40 -2.18
C VAL A 70 13.84 -0.55 -3.35
N VAL A 71 14.90 -0.28 -4.12
CA VAL A 71 15.34 -1.17 -5.19
C VAL A 71 16.41 -2.10 -4.62
N PRO A 72 16.23 -3.43 -4.65
CA PRO A 72 17.26 -4.34 -4.21
C PRO A 72 18.48 -4.23 -5.12
N ALA A 73 19.67 -4.37 -4.55
CA ALA A 73 20.89 -4.42 -5.33
C ALA A 73 20.83 -5.59 -6.33
N PRO A 74 21.38 -5.44 -7.54
CA PRO A 74 21.51 -6.57 -8.45
C PRO A 74 22.31 -7.70 -7.79
N ALA A 75 22.00 -8.93 -8.16
CA ALA A 75 22.79 -10.09 -7.75
C ALA A 75 24.22 -9.96 -8.29
N ASP A 76 25.18 -10.54 -7.55
CA ASP A 76 26.57 -10.60 -7.99
C ASP A 76 26.73 -11.51 -9.21
N ASP A 77 27.33 -10.97 -10.28
CA ASP A 77 27.48 -11.67 -11.57
C ASP A 77 28.29 -12.97 -11.44
N ALA A 78 29.33 -13.00 -10.60
CA ALA A 78 30.15 -14.19 -10.41
C ALA A 78 29.35 -15.32 -9.74
N THR A 79 28.51 -14.96 -8.76
CA THR A 79 27.57 -15.87 -8.11
C THR A 79 26.56 -16.43 -9.13
N VAL A 80 25.95 -15.57 -9.94
CA VAL A 80 25.00 -15.99 -11.00
C VAL A 80 25.68 -16.94 -11.99
N GLN A 81 26.90 -16.62 -12.43
CA GLN A 81 27.62 -17.46 -13.39
C GLN A 81 28.03 -18.81 -12.82
N SER A 82 28.30 -18.91 -11.51
CA SER A 82 28.64 -20.18 -10.86
C SER A 82 27.46 -21.14 -10.76
N LEU A 83 26.24 -20.62 -10.57
CA LEU A 83 25.01 -21.41 -10.44
C LEU A 83 24.38 -21.78 -11.79
N ALA A 84 24.69 -21.05 -12.86
CA ALA A 84 24.14 -21.27 -14.20
C ALA A 84 24.87 -22.35 -15.02
N ARG A 85 25.97 -22.93 -14.50
CA ARG A 85 26.72 -24.03 -15.12
C ARG A 85 26.17 -25.38 -14.67
#